data_AF-A0A9D7T2T0-F1
#
_entry.id   AF-A0A9D7T2T0-F1
#
_cell.length_a   1.000
_cell.length_b   1.000
_cell.length_c   1.000
_cell.angle_alpha   90.00
_cell.angle_beta   90.00
_cell.angle_gamma   90.00
#
_symmetry.space_group_name_H-M   'P 1'
#
loop_
_entity.id
_entity.type
_entity.pdbx_description
1 polymer ?
#
loop_
_entity_poly.entity_id
_entity_poly.type
_entity_poly.pdbx_seq_one_letter_code
_entity_poly.pdbx_strand_id
1 'polypeptide(L)'
;MNKKRIFLILVLVNILNHVQAEIFPTLSIVELSIKSDKVMEAKYLSTSNGIYKFCGHEINSNKPFLDTFEIDGLERIYSIETDEFQRETVGFDQAEAILVYINVDKGGKYNATFSGFRLLVNGKILVPFQFMNPGKFSFSPINDTITWSNLKQRIESVDHRIRAIQEIRKLDDSLVRNQLIFQWLAANRQEFGKRCGLNEDCGWGSIEYDIFKWITEANISKDTWLASKLFREVRFSKEVDWIGFTGILGDYGGKSFATYSDIDFLISTALNELNLTIDRKQALSFLVGACRKVYENNYPIPSASMLKFQKAKQKEIRDKIIPLLSNENFKLFAFEIVRALSNPMDGILEHRIDLEALPLIKNIYLNEAPSEYRSNLAYFIVHNSTREEWKAFVGNDLRIFMDLYQVYVDTTLKTLSFGIYYNYGRETIKDAPMIIIENIGNGKQIHQELASDMRLPYESWNGVQYLKVDISSFPSGNYKVYVTGKAGVNSEGYWKSEYGTFQLK
;
A
#
# COMPACT_ATOMS: atom_id res chain seq x y z
N MET A 1 -24.89 -30.04 24.63
CA MET A 1 -25.24 -28.98 23.66
C MET A 1 -24.39 -29.15 22.40
N ASN A 2 -25.03 -29.20 21.23
CA ASN A 2 -24.52 -29.83 20.00
C ASN A 2 -23.37 -29.07 19.30
N LYS A 3 -22.18 -29.68 19.24
CA LYS A 3 -21.03 -29.23 18.41
C LYS A 3 -21.35 -29.10 16.91
N LYS A 4 -22.43 -29.74 16.44
CA LYS A 4 -22.93 -29.61 15.06
C LYS A 4 -23.62 -28.27 14.74
N ARG A 5 -24.10 -27.50 15.73
CA ARG A 5 -24.73 -26.18 15.48
C ARG A 5 -23.71 -25.04 15.35
N ILE A 6 -22.53 -25.15 15.97
CA ILE A 6 -21.47 -24.13 15.88
C ILE A 6 -20.77 -24.19 14.51
N PHE A 7 -20.60 -25.39 13.94
CA PHE A 7 -20.01 -25.54 12.61
C PHE A 7 -20.93 -24.99 11.49
N LEU A 8 -22.26 -25.10 11.67
CA LEU A 8 -23.22 -24.55 10.71
C LEU A 8 -23.23 -23.00 10.72
N ILE A 9 -23.04 -22.37 11.89
CA ILE A 9 -22.96 -20.91 12.03
C ILE A 9 -21.63 -20.37 11.46
N LEU A 10 -20.51 -21.08 11.65
CA LEU A 10 -19.20 -20.68 11.08
C LEU A 10 -19.12 -20.84 9.56
N VAL A 11 -19.84 -21.81 8.98
CA VAL A 11 -19.98 -21.93 7.52
C VAL A 11 -20.97 -20.90 6.96
N LEU A 12 -22.06 -20.60 7.67
CA LEU A 12 -22.99 -19.54 7.27
C LEU A 12 -22.39 -18.13 7.37
N VAL A 13 -21.48 -17.86 8.31
CA VAL A 13 -20.77 -16.57 8.40
C VAL A 13 -19.67 -16.42 7.34
N ASN A 14 -19.11 -17.51 6.81
CA ASN A 14 -18.22 -17.44 5.63
C ASN A 14 -19.00 -17.41 4.29
N ILE A 15 -20.30 -17.69 4.29
CA ILE A 15 -21.20 -17.52 3.14
C ILE A 15 -21.86 -16.13 3.14
N LEU A 16 -21.67 -15.32 4.20
CA LEU A 16 -22.00 -13.89 4.17
C LEU A 16 -21.01 -13.17 3.25
N ASN A 17 -21.41 -13.09 1.98
CA ASN A 17 -21.04 -12.09 1.00
C ASN A 17 -19.70 -11.41 1.25
N HIS A 18 -18.60 -12.01 0.76
CA HIS A 18 -17.46 -11.21 0.33
C HIS A 18 -17.94 -10.29 -0.79
N VAL A 19 -18.62 -9.20 -0.44
CA VAL A 19 -18.80 -8.06 -1.33
C VAL A 19 -17.40 -7.50 -1.49
N GLN A 20 -16.73 -7.90 -2.58
CA GLN A 20 -15.52 -7.24 -3.00
C GLN A 20 -15.85 -5.76 -3.13
N ALA A 21 -15.20 -4.92 -2.32
CA ALA A 21 -15.40 -3.48 -2.35
C ALA A 21 -14.46 -2.88 -3.40
N GLU A 22 -14.97 -2.01 -4.26
CA GLU A 22 -14.11 -1.08 -4.97
C GLU A 22 -13.58 -0.04 -3.97
N ILE A 23 -12.31 0.38 -4.14
CA ILE A 23 -11.69 1.43 -3.31
C ILE A 23 -12.49 2.74 -3.40
N PHE A 24 -13.17 2.98 -4.53
CA PHE A 24 -14.08 4.10 -4.73
C PHE A 24 -15.47 3.58 -5.14
N PRO A 25 -16.55 4.18 -4.63
CA PRO A 25 -17.92 3.72 -4.88
C PRO A 25 -18.42 3.97 -6.31
N THR A 26 -17.74 4.79 -7.12
CA THR A 26 -18.03 4.96 -8.56
C THR A 26 -16.75 5.42 -9.26
N LEU A 27 -16.32 4.70 -10.30
CA LEU A 27 -15.13 5.05 -11.07
C LEU A 27 -15.45 5.99 -12.25
N SER A 28 -14.50 6.87 -12.59
CA SER A 28 -14.59 7.74 -13.77
C SER A 28 -14.42 6.97 -15.08
N ILE A 29 -14.83 7.55 -16.22
CA ILE A 29 -14.66 6.91 -17.53
C ILE A 29 -13.18 6.60 -17.84
N VAL A 30 -12.24 7.41 -17.34
CA VAL A 30 -10.79 7.17 -17.48
C VAL A 30 -10.37 5.92 -16.71
N GLU A 31 -10.75 5.82 -15.44
CA GLU A 31 -10.39 4.68 -14.60
C GLU A 31 -11.09 3.39 -15.06
N LEU A 32 -12.33 3.50 -15.54
CA LEU A 32 -13.06 2.38 -16.13
C LEU A 32 -12.39 1.89 -17.43
N SER A 33 -11.96 2.80 -18.32
CA SER A 33 -11.21 2.43 -19.53
C SER A 33 -9.84 1.82 -19.22
N ILE A 34 -9.18 2.21 -18.12
CA ILE A 34 -7.92 1.58 -17.68
C ILE A 34 -8.17 0.14 -17.21
N LYS A 35 -9.28 -0.10 -16.51
CA LYS A 35 -9.60 -1.37 -15.87
C LYS A 35 -10.37 -2.35 -16.76
N SER A 36 -10.61 -2.00 -18.03
CA SER A 36 -11.44 -2.79 -18.93
C SER A 36 -10.69 -3.12 -20.21
N ASP A 37 -10.88 -4.34 -20.70
CA ASP A 37 -10.37 -4.73 -22.01
C ASP A 37 -11.16 -4.06 -23.15
N LYS A 38 -12.47 -3.85 -22.94
CA LYS A 38 -13.38 -3.28 -23.94
C LYS A 38 -14.48 -2.45 -23.30
N VAL A 39 -15.05 -1.54 -24.09
CA VAL A 39 -16.28 -0.84 -23.77
C VAL A 39 -17.34 -1.18 -24.82
N MET A 40 -18.50 -1.65 -24.37
CA MET A 40 -19.60 -2.09 -25.21
C MET A 40 -20.77 -1.11 -25.10
N GLU A 41 -21.37 -0.76 -26.24
CA GLU A 41 -22.75 -0.26 -26.26
C GLU A 41 -23.67 -1.48 -26.38
N ALA A 42 -24.62 -1.60 -25.46
CA ALA A 42 -25.40 -2.81 -25.24
C ALA A 42 -26.89 -2.49 -25.01
N LYS A 43 -27.72 -3.49 -25.28
CA LYS A 43 -29.12 -3.58 -24.87
C LYS A 43 -29.29 -4.83 -24.03
N TYR A 44 -30.01 -4.68 -22.93
CA TYR A 44 -30.42 -5.81 -22.12
C TYR A 44 -31.40 -6.70 -22.89
N LEU A 45 -31.24 -8.02 -22.78
CA LEU A 45 -32.15 -8.99 -23.40
C LEU A 45 -32.99 -9.71 -22.34
N SER A 46 -32.33 -10.31 -21.34
CA SER A 46 -32.98 -11.17 -20.36
C SER A 46 -32.04 -11.49 -19.20
N THR A 47 -32.61 -11.86 -18.06
CA THR A 47 -31.89 -12.46 -16.93
C THR A 47 -32.49 -13.83 -16.63
N SER A 48 -31.63 -14.83 -16.45
CA SER A 48 -32.03 -16.17 -16.02
C SER A 48 -30.97 -16.77 -15.10
N ASN A 49 -31.38 -17.26 -13.92
CA ASN A 49 -30.48 -17.87 -12.94
C ASN A 49 -29.26 -17.00 -12.56
N GLY A 50 -29.42 -15.69 -12.43
CA GLY A 50 -28.32 -14.75 -12.11
C GLY A 50 -27.44 -14.35 -13.31
N ILE A 51 -27.68 -14.93 -14.49
CA ILE A 51 -26.97 -14.60 -15.72
C ILE A 51 -27.74 -13.51 -16.47
N TYR A 52 -27.09 -12.37 -16.67
CA TYR A 52 -27.60 -11.21 -17.42
C TYR A 52 -27.10 -11.29 -18.85
N LYS A 53 -28.03 -11.35 -19.79
CA LYS A 53 -27.72 -11.43 -21.22
C LYS A 53 -27.91 -10.07 -21.89
N PHE A 54 -26.90 -9.67 -22.65
CA PHE A 54 -26.87 -8.43 -23.41
C PHE A 54 -26.63 -8.74 -24.89
N CYS A 55 -27.17 -7.87 -25.76
CA CYS A 55 -26.74 -7.77 -27.16
C CYS A 55 -26.00 -6.45 -27.32
N GLY A 56 -24.82 -6.44 -27.92
CA GLY A 56 -23.99 -5.25 -28.02
C GLY A 56 -23.07 -5.23 -29.22
N HIS A 57 -22.33 -4.15 -29.31
CA HIS A 57 -21.13 -4.02 -30.14
C HIS A 57 -20.10 -3.18 -29.36
N GLU A 58 -18.82 -3.29 -29.74
CA GLU A 58 -17.80 -2.40 -29.18
C GLU A 58 -18.14 -0.95 -29.54
N ILE A 59 -17.95 -0.02 -28.61
CA ILE A 59 -18.34 1.39 -28.77
C ILE A 59 -17.67 2.03 -30.00
N ASN A 60 -16.43 1.63 -30.30
CA ASN A 60 -15.66 2.10 -31.46
C ASN A 60 -16.05 1.39 -32.77
N SER A 61 -17.05 0.50 -32.74
CA SER A 61 -17.48 -0.28 -33.89
C SER A 61 -18.75 0.31 -34.50
N ASN A 62 -18.72 0.58 -35.80
CA ASN A 62 -19.93 0.93 -36.58
C ASN A 62 -20.80 -0.30 -36.89
N LYS A 63 -20.60 -1.41 -36.17
CA LYS A 63 -21.36 -2.64 -36.38
C LYS A 63 -22.74 -2.51 -35.74
N PRO A 64 -23.78 -3.09 -36.36
CA PRO A 64 -25.05 -3.25 -35.67
C PRO A 64 -24.89 -4.19 -34.47
N PHE A 65 -25.85 -4.11 -33.54
CA PHE A 65 -25.97 -5.02 -32.40
C PHE A 65 -26.09 -6.47 -32.88
N LEU A 66 -24.99 -7.21 -32.85
CA LEU A 66 -24.92 -8.60 -33.34
C LEU A 66 -24.27 -9.55 -32.33
N ASP A 67 -23.47 -9.04 -31.40
CA ASP A 67 -22.73 -9.87 -30.46
C ASP A 67 -23.52 -10.00 -29.15
N THR A 68 -23.89 -11.23 -28.79
CA THR A 68 -24.47 -11.50 -27.47
C THR A 68 -23.39 -11.85 -26.47
N PHE A 69 -23.48 -11.28 -25.27
CA PHE A 69 -22.60 -11.61 -24.16
C PHE A 69 -23.37 -11.74 -22.85
N GLU A 70 -22.79 -12.48 -21.92
CA GLU A 70 -23.41 -12.85 -20.65
C GLU A 70 -22.50 -12.42 -19.50
N ILE A 71 -23.11 -11.83 -18.46
CA ILE A 71 -22.44 -11.44 -17.22
C ILE A 71 -23.20 -12.07 -16.06
N ASP A 72 -22.48 -12.82 -15.23
CA ASP A 72 -23.03 -13.50 -14.05
C ASP A 72 -22.94 -12.63 -12.79
N GLY A 73 -23.89 -12.77 -11.88
CA GLY A 73 -23.81 -12.27 -10.51
C GLY A 73 -24.09 -10.78 -10.33
N LEU A 74 -24.67 -10.08 -11.32
CA LEU A 74 -24.97 -8.65 -11.16
C LEU A 74 -26.01 -8.37 -10.07
N GLU A 75 -26.87 -9.33 -9.71
CA GLU A 75 -27.84 -9.21 -8.61
C GLU A 75 -27.18 -9.10 -7.22
N ARG A 76 -25.93 -9.56 -7.11
CA ARG A 76 -25.13 -9.45 -5.88
C ARG A 76 -24.49 -8.07 -5.75
N ILE A 77 -24.28 -7.41 -6.88
CA ILE A 77 -23.60 -6.12 -6.98
C ILE A 77 -24.62 -4.97 -6.99
N TYR A 78 -25.74 -5.14 -7.69
CA TYR A 78 -26.75 -4.10 -7.91
C TYR A 78 -28.03 -4.37 -7.10
N SER A 79 -28.58 -3.32 -6.49
CA SER A 79 -29.92 -3.31 -5.91
C SER A 79 -30.93 -3.06 -7.04
N ILE A 80 -31.59 -4.13 -7.49
CA ILE A 80 -32.61 -4.07 -8.55
C ILE A 80 -34.03 -4.03 -7.92
N GLU A 81 -34.12 -4.28 -6.62
CA GLU A 81 -35.35 -4.14 -5.83
C GLU A 81 -35.32 -2.82 -5.06
N THR A 82 -36.50 -2.23 -4.85
CA THR A 82 -36.70 -0.96 -4.11
C THR A 82 -35.87 -0.94 -2.85
N ASP A 83 -34.96 0.04 -2.77
CA ASP A 83 -34.15 0.33 -1.60
C ASP A 83 -35.06 0.52 -0.35
N GLU A 84 -34.54 0.23 0.85
CA GLU A 84 -35.18 0.53 2.14
C GLU A 84 -35.65 2.00 2.24
N PHE A 85 -35.10 2.89 1.41
CA PHE A 85 -35.50 4.29 1.27
C PHE A 85 -36.61 4.57 0.23
N GLN A 86 -37.34 3.54 -0.26
CA GLN A 86 -38.45 3.65 -1.22
C GLN A 86 -38.13 4.41 -2.52
N ARG A 87 -36.86 4.42 -2.95
CA ARG A 87 -36.51 4.96 -4.27
C ARG A 87 -36.79 3.89 -5.31
N GLU A 88 -37.49 4.25 -6.39
CA GLU A 88 -37.60 3.39 -7.57
C GLU A 88 -36.19 3.07 -8.08
N THR A 89 -35.77 1.81 -7.95
CA THR A 89 -34.49 1.34 -8.46
C THR A 89 -34.63 1.04 -9.93
N VAL A 90 -33.88 1.76 -10.75
CA VAL A 90 -33.85 1.56 -12.20
C VAL A 90 -33.03 0.32 -12.53
N GLY A 91 -33.68 -0.65 -13.18
CA GLY A 91 -33.06 -1.89 -13.64
C GLY A 91 -32.46 -1.79 -15.05
N PHE A 92 -31.68 -2.79 -15.45
CA PHE A 92 -31.13 -2.89 -16.81
C PHE A 92 -32.21 -3.04 -17.89
N ASP A 93 -33.34 -3.64 -17.53
CA ASP A 93 -34.51 -3.86 -18.38
C ASP A 93 -35.25 -2.58 -18.77
N GLN A 94 -35.05 -1.50 -18.00
CA GLN A 94 -35.62 -0.18 -18.25
C GLN A 94 -34.70 0.71 -19.11
N ALA A 95 -33.49 0.25 -19.42
CA ALA A 95 -32.51 1.03 -20.17
C ALA A 95 -32.76 1.03 -21.68
N GLU A 96 -32.81 2.22 -22.28
CA GLU A 96 -32.84 2.42 -23.74
C GLU A 96 -31.53 1.96 -24.39
N ALA A 97 -30.42 2.22 -23.69
CA ALA A 97 -29.07 1.83 -24.04
C ALA A 97 -28.20 1.71 -22.79
N ILE A 98 -27.18 0.86 -22.85
CA ILE A 98 -26.27 0.57 -21.75
C ILE A 98 -24.84 0.69 -22.28
N LEU A 99 -23.97 1.40 -21.56
CA LEU A 99 -22.52 1.27 -21.75
C LEU A 99 -21.99 0.32 -20.68
N VAL A 100 -21.25 -0.69 -21.12
CA VAL A 100 -20.67 -1.71 -20.25
C VAL A 100 -19.16 -1.77 -20.44
N TYR A 101 -18.44 -1.60 -19.35
CA TYR A 101 -16.99 -1.74 -19.25
C TYR A 101 -16.65 -3.17 -18.86
N ILE A 102 -16.07 -3.92 -19.80
CA ILE A 102 -15.88 -5.37 -19.70
C ILE A 102 -14.41 -5.79 -19.72
N ASN A 103 -14.11 -6.81 -18.94
CA ASN A 103 -12.89 -7.60 -18.98
C ASN A 103 -13.20 -8.99 -19.54
N VAL A 104 -12.29 -9.54 -20.34
CA VAL A 104 -12.39 -10.86 -20.93
C VAL A 104 -11.37 -11.75 -20.24
N ASP A 105 -11.85 -12.74 -19.48
CA ASP A 105 -10.95 -13.67 -18.82
C ASP A 105 -10.26 -14.62 -19.81
N LYS A 106 -9.28 -15.40 -19.34
CA LYS A 106 -8.55 -16.36 -20.19
C LYS A 106 -9.43 -17.44 -20.83
N GLY A 107 -10.63 -17.67 -20.29
CA GLY A 107 -11.63 -18.59 -20.83
C GLY A 107 -12.60 -17.92 -21.81
N GLY A 108 -12.43 -16.62 -22.10
CA GLY A 108 -13.32 -15.85 -22.97
C GLY A 108 -14.60 -15.38 -22.28
N LYS A 109 -14.73 -15.52 -20.95
CA LYS A 109 -15.90 -15.04 -20.22
C LYS A 109 -15.80 -13.55 -19.95
N TYR A 110 -16.93 -12.88 -20.09
CA TYR A 110 -17.07 -11.46 -19.83
C TYR A 110 -17.35 -11.21 -18.34
N ASN A 111 -16.56 -10.33 -17.74
CA ASN A 111 -16.77 -9.81 -16.40
C ASN A 111 -16.85 -8.29 -16.50
N ALA A 112 -17.69 -7.64 -15.70
CA ALA A 112 -17.74 -6.18 -15.65
C ALA A 112 -17.07 -5.66 -14.37
N THR A 113 -16.43 -4.50 -14.46
CA THR A 113 -16.08 -3.70 -13.28
C THR A 113 -17.38 -3.32 -12.55
N PHE A 114 -17.41 -3.33 -11.22
CA PHE A 114 -18.67 -3.18 -10.48
C PHE A 114 -19.32 -1.84 -10.76
N SER A 115 -18.55 -0.74 -10.83
CA SER A 115 -19.05 0.58 -11.26
C SER A 115 -19.03 0.81 -12.78
N GLY A 116 -18.81 -0.25 -13.57
CA GLY A 116 -18.58 -0.24 -15.01
C GLY A 116 -19.82 -0.16 -15.89
N PHE A 117 -20.92 0.41 -15.40
CA PHE A 117 -22.16 0.56 -16.17
C PHE A 117 -22.56 2.03 -16.31
N ARG A 118 -23.17 2.40 -17.42
CA ARG A 118 -23.90 3.67 -17.59
C ARG A 118 -25.21 3.36 -18.30
N LEU A 119 -26.33 3.87 -17.80
CA LEU A 119 -27.65 3.61 -18.40
C LEU A 119 -28.22 4.88 -19.02
N LEU A 120 -28.84 4.76 -20.19
CA LEU A 120 -29.72 5.79 -20.75
C LEU A 120 -31.17 5.42 -20.45
N VAL A 121 -31.87 6.25 -19.68
CA VAL A 121 -33.26 6.01 -19.26
C VAL A 121 -34.04 7.31 -19.33
N ASN A 122 -35.07 7.35 -20.17
CA ASN A 122 -35.90 8.52 -20.41
C ASN A 122 -35.06 9.77 -20.76
N GLY A 123 -34.06 9.58 -21.62
CA GLY A 123 -33.11 10.64 -22.01
C GLY A 123 -32.12 11.08 -20.92
N LYS A 124 -32.12 10.46 -19.73
CA LYS A 124 -31.18 10.76 -18.64
C LYS A 124 -30.12 9.68 -18.53
N ILE A 125 -28.91 10.10 -18.19
CA ILE A 125 -27.79 9.19 -17.94
C ILE A 125 -27.74 8.84 -16.45
N LEU A 126 -27.75 7.55 -16.13
CA LEU A 126 -27.61 7.04 -14.78
C LEU A 126 -26.25 6.37 -14.59
N VAL A 127 -25.66 6.56 -13.41
CA VAL A 127 -24.39 5.94 -12.99
C VAL A 127 -24.58 5.07 -11.74
N PRO A 128 -23.79 4.01 -11.57
CA PRO A 128 -23.73 3.24 -10.34
C PRO A 128 -23.34 4.14 -9.17
N PHE A 129 -24.12 4.10 -8.10
CA PHE A 129 -23.91 4.83 -6.87
C PHE A 129 -24.09 3.89 -5.68
N GLN A 130 -23.14 3.90 -4.76
CA GLN A 130 -23.15 3.06 -3.58
C GLN A 130 -23.26 3.95 -2.33
N PHE A 131 -24.37 3.81 -1.59
CA PHE A 131 -24.65 4.66 -0.42
C PHE A 131 -23.74 4.32 0.78
N MET A 132 -23.44 3.04 0.99
CA MET A 132 -22.50 2.55 2.00
C MET A 132 -21.49 1.60 1.34
N ASN A 133 -20.19 1.80 1.57
CA ASN A 133 -19.12 0.93 1.07
C ASN A 133 -18.54 0.10 2.23
N PRO A 134 -18.62 -1.25 2.22
CA PRO A 134 -19.21 -2.10 1.18
C PRO A 134 -20.75 -2.13 1.19
N GLY A 135 -21.35 -2.27 0.01
CA GLY A 135 -22.80 -2.36 -0.19
C GLY A 135 -23.19 -2.62 -1.65
N LYS A 136 -24.49 -2.73 -1.95
CA LYS A 136 -24.97 -2.83 -3.33
C LYS A 136 -24.99 -1.44 -4.00
N PHE A 137 -24.83 -1.43 -5.32
CA PHE A 137 -24.97 -0.26 -6.17
C PHE A 137 -26.41 -0.05 -6.59
N SER A 138 -26.86 1.20 -6.59
CA SER A 138 -28.09 1.65 -7.23
C SER A 138 -27.76 2.56 -8.41
N PHE A 139 -28.65 2.72 -9.39
CA PHE A 139 -28.45 3.67 -10.47
C PHE A 139 -29.03 5.04 -10.11
N SER A 140 -28.20 6.08 -10.17
CA SER A 140 -28.62 7.46 -9.88
C SER A 140 -28.34 8.38 -11.06
N PRO A 141 -29.22 9.34 -11.36
CA PRO A 141 -28.98 10.30 -12.43
C PRO A 141 -27.81 11.20 -12.08
N ILE A 142 -27.01 11.53 -13.09
CA ILE A 142 -25.97 12.55 -12.95
C ILE A 142 -26.58 13.94 -13.15
N ASN A 143 -26.15 14.89 -12.31
CA ASN A 143 -26.45 16.31 -12.49
C ASN A 143 -25.47 16.93 -13.51
N ASP A 144 -25.33 16.30 -14.68
CA ASP A 144 -24.50 16.78 -15.78
C ASP A 144 -25.38 17.00 -17.02
N THR A 145 -25.07 18.03 -17.79
CA THR A 145 -25.75 18.36 -19.06
C THR A 145 -25.27 17.51 -20.24
N ILE A 146 -24.43 16.50 -19.99
CA ILE A 146 -23.87 15.64 -21.03
C ILE A 146 -24.95 14.77 -21.68
N THR A 147 -25.00 14.79 -23.01
CA THR A 147 -25.88 13.93 -23.80
C THR A 147 -25.27 12.53 -23.95
N TRP A 148 -26.10 11.53 -24.25
CA TRP A 148 -25.61 10.17 -24.51
C TRP A 148 -24.54 10.14 -25.61
N SER A 149 -24.77 10.85 -26.72
CA SER A 149 -23.80 10.95 -27.82
C SER A 149 -22.47 11.56 -27.38
N ASN A 150 -22.50 12.63 -26.58
CA ASN A 150 -21.28 13.28 -26.10
C ASN A 150 -20.53 12.38 -25.11
N LEU A 151 -21.26 11.63 -24.26
CA LEU A 151 -20.64 10.64 -23.37
C LEU A 151 -19.91 9.56 -24.17
N LYS A 152 -20.55 9.01 -25.22
CA LYS A 152 -19.91 8.01 -26.08
C LYS A 152 -18.63 8.54 -26.73
N GLN A 153 -18.67 9.73 -27.32
CA GLN A 153 -17.49 10.36 -27.92
C GLN A 153 -16.34 10.55 -26.92
N ARG A 154 -16.65 10.96 -25.69
CA ARG A 154 -15.64 11.07 -24.63
C ARG A 154 -15.02 9.71 -24.29
N ILE A 155 -15.85 8.68 -24.16
CA ILE A 155 -15.39 7.32 -23.87
C ILE A 155 -14.53 6.77 -24.99
N GLU A 156 -14.93 6.95 -26.25
CA GLU A 156 -14.14 6.55 -27.43
C GLU A 156 -12.77 7.24 -27.43
N SER A 157 -12.73 8.56 -27.16
CA SER A 157 -11.49 9.33 -27.05
C SER A 157 -10.58 8.83 -25.92
N VAL A 158 -11.16 8.60 -24.74
CA VAL A 158 -10.46 8.08 -23.57
C VAL A 158 -9.93 6.66 -23.81
N ASP A 159 -10.76 5.76 -24.33
CA ASP A 159 -10.38 4.38 -24.64
C ASP A 159 -9.25 4.36 -25.67
N HIS A 160 -9.35 5.15 -26.75
CA HIS A 160 -8.31 5.24 -27.76
C HIS A 160 -6.96 5.70 -27.17
N ARG A 161 -6.93 6.78 -26.37
CA ARG A 161 -5.67 7.28 -25.81
C ARG A 161 -5.07 6.34 -24.76
N ILE A 162 -5.90 5.64 -23.97
CA ILE A 162 -5.45 4.64 -22.99
C ILE A 162 -4.86 3.43 -23.71
N ARG A 163 -5.52 2.93 -24.76
CA ARG A 163 -4.97 1.85 -25.60
C ARG A 163 -3.64 2.25 -26.22
N ALA A 164 -3.52 3.47 -26.74
CA ALA A 164 -2.27 3.94 -27.36
C ALA A 164 -1.05 3.82 -26.42
N ILE A 165 -1.18 4.22 -25.15
CA ILE A 165 -0.08 4.08 -24.17
C ILE A 165 0.09 2.63 -23.69
N GLN A 166 -0.98 1.84 -23.64
CA GLN A 166 -0.88 0.39 -23.37
C GLN A 166 -0.18 -0.38 -24.50
N GLU A 167 -0.31 0.03 -25.77
CA GLU A 167 0.45 -0.57 -26.87
C GLU A 167 1.94 -0.28 -26.75
N ILE A 168 2.34 0.93 -26.31
CA ILE A 168 3.75 1.22 -25.99
C ILE A 168 4.25 0.27 -24.89
N ARG A 169 3.44 0.02 -23.84
CA ARG A 169 3.81 -0.91 -22.76
C ARG A 169 4.13 -2.33 -23.27
N LYS A 170 3.42 -2.81 -24.29
CA LYS A 170 3.58 -4.17 -24.84
C LYS A 170 4.87 -4.38 -25.64
N LEU A 171 5.65 -3.34 -25.88
CA LEU A 171 6.93 -3.46 -26.57
C LEU A 171 7.95 -4.25 -25.72
N ASP A 172 8.51 -5.30 -26.32
CA ASP A 172 9.51 -6.17 -25.69
C ASP A 172 10.85 -5.44 -25.45
N ASP A 173 11.29 -4.63 -26.43
CA ASP A 173 12.49 -3.82 -26.30
C ASP A 173 12.27 -2.70 -25.28
N SER A 174 12.87 -2.89 -24.11
CA SER A 174 12.69 -1.99 -22.97
C SER A 174 13.32 -0.60 -23.19
N LEU A 175 14.38 -0.50 -24.01
CA LEU A 175 15.00 0.80 -24.32
C LEU A 175 14.09 1.61 -25.24
N VAL A 176 13.58 0.99 -26.31
CA VAL A 176 12.64 1.63 -27.23
C VAL A 176 11.34 2.00 -26.52
N ARG A 177 10.81 1.07 -25.70
CA ARG A 177 9.62 1.31 -24.86
C ARG A 177 9.81 2.53 -23.96
N ASN A 178 10.88 2.57 -23.18
CA ASN A 178 11.13 3.66 -22.24
C ASN A 178 11.31 4.99 -22.96
N GLN A 179 12.00 5.01 -24.11
CA GLN A 179 12.14 6.21 -24.93
C GLN A 179 10.78 6.75 -25.38
N LEU A 180 9.89 5.89 -25.88
CA LEU A 180 8.53 6.27 -26.29
C LEU A 180 7.69 6.74 -25.10
N ILE A 181 7.81 6.08 -23.96
CA ILE A 181 7.14 6.51 -22.72
C ILE A 181 7.62 7.91 -22.30
N PHE A 182 8.93 8.20 -22.33
CA PHE A 182 9.43 9.54 -21.98
C PHE A 182 8.95 10.62 -22.95
N GLN A 183 8.89 10.33 -24.25
CA GLN A 183 8.32 11.25 -25.24
C GLN A 183 6.84 11.51 -24.97
N TRP A 184 6.08 10.44 -24.67
CA TRP A 184 4.67 10.54 -24.32
C TRP A 184 4.48 11.34 -23.02
N LEU A 185 5.32 11.13 -22.00
CA LEU A 185 5.27 11.90 -20.74
C LEU A 185 5.50 13.40 -20.98
N ALA A 186 6.47 13.74 -21.83
CA ALA A 186 6.75 15.13 -22.18
C ALA A 186 5.57 15.78 -22.92
N ALA A 187 4.96 15.07 -23.86
CA ALA A 187 3.80 15.56 -24.62
C ALA A 187 2.54 15.73 -23.76
N ASN A 188 2.38 14.93 -22.70
CA ASN A 188 1.18 14.89 -21.88
C ASN A 188 1.36 15.49 -20.48
N ARG A 189 2.46 16.20 -20.23
CA ARG A 189 2.84 16.74 -18.91
C ARG A 189 1.72 17.51 -18.21
N GLN A 190 0.94 18.28 -18.96
CA GLN A 190 -0.11 19.14 -18.40
C GLN A 190 -1.33 18.37 -17.88
N GLU A 191 -1.52 17.11 -18.26
CA GLU A 191 -2.64 16.28 -17.82
C GLU A 191 -2.39 15.57 -16.49
N PHE A 192 -1.13 15.52 -16.04
CA PHE A 192 -0.76 14.83 -14.80
C PHE A 192 -1.33 15.53 -13.56
N GLY A 193 -1.83 14.72 -12.63
CA GLY A 193 -2.39 15.20 -11.37
C GLY A 193 -3.77 15.84 -11.48
N LYS A 194 -4.34 15.95 -12.69
CA LYS A 194 -5.71 16.44 -12.88
C LYS A 194 -6.71 15.45 -12.28
N ARG A 195 -7.57 15.95 -11.38
CA ARG A 195 -8.72 15.20 -10.85
C ARG A 195 -9.94 15.56 -11.68
N CYS A 196 -10.53 14.56 -12.31
CA CYS A 196 -11.62 14.74 -13.25
C CYS A 196 -12.92 14.14 -12.70
N GLY A 197 -14.04 14.75 -13.08
CA GLY A 197 -15.37 14.25 -12.78
C GLY A 197 -15.62 12.86 -13.41
N LEU A 198 -16.72 12.22 -13.00
CA LEU A 198 -17.03 10.84 -13.40
C LEU A 198 -17.10 10.62 -14.93
N ASN A 199 -17.51 11.63 -15.69
CA ASN A 199 -17.71 11.56 -17.14
C ASN A 199 -16.84 12.57 -17.91
N GLU A 200 -15.81 13.10 -17.26
CA GLU A 200 -14.83 13.98 -17.88
C GLU A 200 -13.71 13.16 -18.52
N ASP A 201 -13.16 13.71 -19.60
CA ASP A 201 -12.10 13.12 -20.41
C ASP A 201 -10.73 13.74 -20.12
N CYS A 202 -10.52 14.36 -18.96
CA CYS A 202 -9.21 14.87 -18.57
C CYS A 202 -8.41 13.88 -17.73
N GLY A 203 -7.11 14.14 -17.58
CA GLY A 203 -6.23 13.36 -16.71
C GLY A 203 -6.04 11.92 -17.15
N TRP A 204 -5.22 11.20 -16.39
CA TRP A 204 -4.78 9.85 -16.76
C TRP A 204 -5.13 8.79 -15.71
N GLY A 205 -5.80 9.16 -14.60
CA GLY A 205 -6.25 8.19 -13.60
C GLY A 205 -5.10 7.41 -12.96
N SER A 206 -5.30 6.13 -12.67
CA SER A 206 -4.26 5.28 -12.05
C SER A 206 -3.04 5.02 -12.95
N ILE A 207 -3.17 5.16 -14.29
CA ILE A 207 -2.07 4.92 -15.23
C ILE A 207 -0.89 5.88 -15.03
N GLU A 208 -1.14 7.05 -14.43
CA GLU A 208 -0.09 8.04 -14.14
C GLU A 208 1.04 7.45 -13.30
N TYR A 209 0.70 6.56 -12.36
CA TYR A 209 1.69 5.86 -11.54
C TYR A 209 2.27 4.64 -12.25
N ASP A 210 1.42 3.89 -12.95
CA ASP A 210 1.82 2.67 -13.64
C ASP A 210 2.89 2.93 -14.70
N ILE A 211 2.84 4.08 -15.38
CA ILE A 211 3.82 4.43 -16.41
C ILE A 211 5.24 4.54 -15.83
N PHE A 212 5.40 5.18 -14.67
CA PHE A 212 6.70 5.24 -14.00
C PHE A 212 7.14 3.86 -13.52
N LYS A 213 6.20 3.06 -13.00
CA LYS A 213 6.46 1.66 -12.65
C LYS A 213 7.00 0.87 -13.84
N TRP A 214 6.38 0.95 -15.02
CA TRP A 214 6.84 0.25 -16.23
C TRP A 214 8.26 0.63 -16.65
N ILE A 215 8.65 1.89 -16.48
CA ILE A 215 10.03 2.35 -16.73
C ILE A 215 10.99 1.65 -15.77
N THR A 216 10.68 1.60 -14.47
CA THR A 216 11.56 0.97 -13.48
C THR A 216 11.59 -0.56 -13.57
N GLU A 217 10.51 -1.20 -14.06
CA GLU A 217 10.48 -2.65 -14.33
C GLU A 217 11.47 -3.07 -15.43
N ALA A 218 11.92 -2.13 -16.27
CA ALA A 218 12.96 -2.36 -17.27
C ALA A 218 14.35 -2.61 -16.66
N ASN A 219 14.58 -2.27 -15.38
CA ASN A 219 15.87 -2.41 -14.71
C ASN A 219 17.04 -1.67 -15.40
N ILE A 220 16.79 -0.47 -15.91
CA ILE A 220 17.80 0.40 -16.52
C ILE A 220 18.06 1.56 -15.56
N SER A 221 19.26 1.64 -14.98
CA SER A 221 19.60 2.64 -13.95
C SER A 221 19.37 4.08 -14.41
N LYS A 222 19.83 4.42 -15.62
CA LYS A 222 19.69 5.76 -16.20
C LYS A 222 18.22 6.17 -16.35
N ASP A 223 17.39 5.29 -16.89
CA ASP A 223 15.97 5.55 -17.12
C ASP A 223 15.22 5.64 -15.79
N THR A 224 15.52 4.74 -14.84
CA THR A 224 14.92 4.75 -13.51
C THR A 224 15.25 6.04 -12.75
N TRP A 225 16.49 6.51 -12.84
CA TRP A 225 16.88 7.79 -12.26
C TRP A 225 16.13 8.96 -12.90
N LEU A 226 16.06 9.00 -14.23
CA LEU A 226 15.32 10.03 -14.97
C LEU A 226 13.82 10.02 -14.65
N ALA A 227 13.21 8.83 -14.61
CA ALA A 227 11.82 8.62 -14.24
C ALA A 227 11.53 9.15 -12.83
N SER A 228 12.43 8.96 -11.87
CA SER A 228 12.25 9.47 -10.52
C SER A 228 12.16 11.01 -10.48
N LYS A 229 12.98 11.70 -11.28
CA LYS A 229 12.94 13.17 -11.38
C LYS A 229 11.64 13.65 -12.01
N LEU A 230 11.26 13.05 -13.14
CA LEU A 230 10.02 13.38 -13.84
C LEU A 230 8.78 13.10 -12.99
N PHE A 231 8.75 11.99 -12.25
CA PHE A 231 7.65 11.64 -11.36
C PHE A 231 7.34 12.77 -10.37
N ARG A 232 8.37 13.34 -9.74
CA ARG A 232 8.23 14.49 -8.84
C ARG A 232 7.75 15.72 -9.58
N GLU A 233 8.37 16.04 -10.72
CA GLU A 233 8.03 17.21 -11.50
C GLU A 233 6.56 17.24 -11.96
N VAL A 234 5.97 16.08 -12.27
CA VAL A 234 4.60 16.01 -12.79
C VAL A 234 3.54 15.75 -11.71
N ARG A 235 3.89 15.11 -10.59
CA ARG A 235 2.92 14.80 -9.51
C ARG A 235 3.01 15.71 -8.29
N PHE A 236 4.19 16.27 -8.02
CA PHE A 236 4.50 17.01 -6.79
C PHE A 236 5.36 18.22 -7.14
N SER A 237 4.77 19.18 -7.86
CA SER A 237 5.51 20.32 -8.42
C SER A 237 6.08 21.28 -7.38
N LYS A 238 5.69 21.15 -6.10
CA LYS A 238 6.20 21.96 -5.00
C LYS A 238 6.99 21.09 -4.01
N GLU A 239 8.14 21.59 -3.58
CA GLU A 239 9.00 20.91 -2.60
C GLU A 239 8.30 20.64 -1.26
N VAL A 240 7.36 21.52 -0.86
CA VAL A 240 6.54 21.33 0.35
C VAL A 240 5.71 20.04 0.32
N ASP A 241 5.44 19.49 -0.86
CA ASP A 241 4.68 18.25 -1.02
C ASP A 241 5.57 17.01 -0.80
N TRP A 242 6.90 17.16 -0.72
CA TRP A 242 7.88 16.06 -0.62
C TRP A 242 8.17 15.65 0.83
N ILE A 243 7.11 15.37 1.60
CA ILE A 243 7.21 14.97 3.00
C ILE A 243 7.29 13.44 3.11
N GLY A 244 8.23 12.95 3.94
CA GLY A 244 8.45 11.51 4.15
C GLY A 244 8.89 10.79 2.87
N PHE A 245 8.12 9.77 2.47
CA PHE A 245 8.30 9.03 1.22
C PHE A 245 7.52 9.61 0.03
N THR A 246 6.78 10.71 0.23
CA THR A 246 6.07 11.39 -0.87
C THR A 246 7.09 11.97 -1.86
N GLY A 247 6.89 11.73 -3.16
CA GLY A 247 7.83 12.12 -4.22
C GLY A 247 9.01 11.16 -4.43
N ILE A 248 9.10 10.07 -3.66
CA ILE A 248 10.07 9.00 -3.91
C ILE A 248 9.44 7.97 -4.86
N LEU A 249 10.12 7.68 -5.97
CA LEU A 249 9.74 6.61 -6.89
C LEU A 249 10.43 5.30 -6.44
N GLY A 250 9.66 4.23 -6.30
CA GLY A 250 10.22 2.90 -6.04
C GLY A 250 10.88 2.28 -7.28
N ASP A 251 11.92 1.47 -7.08
CA ASP A 251 12.48 0.62 -8.14
C ASP A 251 11.67 -0.69 -8.20
N TYR A 252 10.58 -0.70 -8.97
CA TYR A 252 9.65 -1.84 -8.99
C TYR A 252 10.26 -3.10 -9.62
N GLY A 253 11.25 -2.95 -10.51
CA GLY A 253 12.05 -4.08 -10.99
C GLY A 253 13.06 -4.59 -9.97
N GLY A 254 13.49 -3.73 -9.04
CA GLY A 254 14.39 -4.03 -7.92
C GLY A 254 15.82 -4.36 -8.33
N LYS A 255 16.17 -4.17 -9.61
CA LYS A 255 17.50 -4.46 -10.17
C LYS A 255 18.00 -3.34 -11.09
N SER A 256 17.41 -2.14 -11.00
CA SER A 256 17.80 -1.03 -11.85
C SER A 256 19.24 -0.60 -11.59
N PHE A 257 19.66 -0.62 -10.31
CA PHE A 257 21.01 -0.23 -9.86
C PHE A 257 21.78 -1.48 -9.40
N ALA A 258 22.15 -2.34 -10.35
CA ALA A 258 22.73 -3.66 -10.07
C ALA A 258 24.25 -3.74 -10.28
N THR A 259 24.96 -2.64 -10.53
CA THR A 259 26.42 -2.62 -10.66
C THR A 259 27.11 -1.83 -9.55
N TYR A 260 28.40 -2.06 -9.34
CA TYR A 260 29.18 -1.26 -8.38
C TYR A 260 29.28 0.22 -8.80
N SER A 261 29.32 0.49 -10.11
CA SER A 261 29.27 1.86 -10.65
C SER A 261 27.95 2.56 -10.30
N ASP A 262 26.82 1.85 -10.40
CA ASP A 262 25.52 2.37 -9.98
C ASP A 262 25.48 2.67 -8.47
N ILE A 263 26.05 1.79 -7.64
CA ILE A 263 26.18 2.01 -6.20
C ILE A 263 27.01 3.26 -5.91
N ASP A 264 28.16 3.43 -6.57
CA ASP A 264 29.02 4.60 -6.37
C ASP A 264 28.33 5.90 -6.83
N PHE A 265 27.54 5.84 -7.91
CA PHE A 265 26.67 6.93 -8.35
C PHE A 265 25.63 7.31 -7.28
N LEU A 266 24.93 6.33 -6.70
CA LEU A 266 23.92 6.58 -5.67
C LEU A 266 24.55 7.17 -4.40
N ILE A 267 25.69 6.65 -3.96
CA ILE A 267 26.42 7.16 -2.78
C ILE A 267 26.88 8.60 -3.01
N SER A 268 27.54 8.87 -4.14
CA SER A 268 27.99 10.23 -4.45
C SER A 268 26.83 11.21 -4.55
N THR A 269 25.69 10.78 -5.11
CA THR A 269 24.47 11.58 -5.16
C THR A 269 23.91 11.86 -3.77
N ALA A 270 23.84 10.86 -2.90
CA ALA A 270 23.31 10.99 -1.54
C ALA A 270 24.17 11.89 -0.64
N LEU A 271 25.50 11.85 -0.80
CA LEU A 271 26.45 12.58 0.05
C LEU A 271 26.76 14.00 -0.45
N ASN A 272 26.52 14.29 -1.72
CA ASN A 272 26.77 15.64 -2.26
C ASN A 272 25.73 16.64 -1.73
N GLU A 273 26.17 17.55 -0.86
CA GLU A 273 25.32 18.58 -0.26
C GLU A 273 24.78 19.62 -1.26
N LEU A 274 25.38 19.71 -2.45
CA LEU A 274 24.87 20.57 -3.53
C LEU A 274 23.63 19.99 -4.23
N ASN A 275 23.33 18.71 -4.02
CA ASN A 275 22.12 18.08 -4.56
C ASN A 275 20.89 18.45 -3.72
N LEU A 276 19.74 18.52 -4.39
CA LEU A 276 18.44 18.71 -3.73
C LEU A 276 18.22 17.61 -2.69
N THR A 277 17.64 17.96 -1.55
CA THR A 277 17.31 17.02 -0.46
C THR A 277 16.54 15.80 -0.98
N ILE A 278 15.61 15.99 -1.92
CA ILE A 278 14.83 14.89 -2.47
C ILE A 278 15.64 13.95 -3.36
N ASP A 279 16.59 14.46 -4.14
CA ASP A 279 17.47 13.64 -4.97
C ASP A 279 18.40 12.81 -4.08
N ARG A 280 18.84 13.38 -2.95
CA ARG A 280 19.61 12.65 -1.92
C ARG A 280 18.76 11.53 -1.29
N LYS A 281 17.51 11.83 -0.89
CA LYS A 281 16.57 10.81 -0.36
C LYS A 281 16.27 9.71 -1.38
N GLN A 282 16.03 10.07 -2.64
CA GLN A 282 15.80 9.12 -3.73
C GLN A 282 17.02 8.21 -3.94
N ALA A 283 18.22 8.77 -3.92
CA ALA A 283 19.45 8.00 -4.05
C ALA A 283 19.63 7.01 -2.89
N LEU A 284 19.35 7.43 -1.65
CA LEU A 284 19.36 6.55 -0.49
C LEU A 284 18.30 5.43 -0.61
N SER A 285 17.09 5.77 -1.07
CA SER A 285 16.01 4.80 -1.29
C SER A 285 16.37 3.74 -2.33
N PHE A 286 17.00 4.12 -3.44
CA PHE A 286 17.48 3.15 -4.44
C PHE A 286 18.67 2.35 -3.93
N LEU A 287 19.53 2.95 -3.09
CA LEU A 287 20.69 2.28 -2.52
C LEU A 287 20.30 1.09 -1.63
N VAL A 288 19.16 1.14 -0.92
CA VAL A 288 18.63 0.01 -0.15
C VAL A 288 18.50 -1.25 -1.01
N GLY A 289 17.94 -1.12 -2.21
CA GLY A 289 17.80 -2.22 -3.17
C GLY A 289 19.14 -2.60 -3.81
N ALA A 290 19.93 -1.60 -4.22
CA ALA A 290 21.24 -1.79 -4.85
C ALA A 290 22.23 -2.54 -3.94
N CYS A 291 22.15 -2.35 -2.62
CA CYS A 291 22.96 -3.07 -1.64
C CYS A 291 22.84 -4.60 -1.75
N ARG A 292 21.74 -5.13 -2.31
CA ARG A 292 21.61 -6.58 -2.60
C ARG A 292 22.69 -7.09 -3.55
N LYS A 293 23.19 -6.25 -4.47
CA LYS A 293 24.32 -6.61 -5.36
C LYS A 293 25.56 -7.02 -4.56
N VAL A 294 25.77 -6.40 -3.40
CA VAL A 294 26.93 -6.66 -2.54
C VAL A 294 26.86 -8.06 -1.90
N TYR A 295 25.69 -8.71 -1.88
CA TYR A 295 25.47 -10.04 -1.29
C TYR A 295 24.99 -11.09 -2.30
N GLU A 296 25.15 -10.84 -3.61
CA GLU A 296 24.59 -11.69 -4.68
C GLU A 296 24.69 -13.18 -4.38
N ASN A 297 23.54 -13.79 -4.05
CA ASN A 297 23.35 -15.20 -3.71
C ASN A 297 24.54 -15.81 -2.97
N ASN A 298 24.66 -15.50 -1.68
CA ASN A 298 25.60 -16.18 -0.76
C ASN A 298 25.25 -17.67 -0.52
N TYR A 299 24.45 -18.28 -1.39
CA TYR A 299 24.14 -19.70 -1.39
C TYR A 299 24.34 -20.27 -2.81
N PRO A 300 25.37 -21.12 -3.03
CA PRO A 300 26.39 -21.53 -2.05
C PRO A 300 27.26 -20.34 -1.59
N ILE A 301 27.88 -20.46 -0.40
CA ILE A 301 28.76 -19.42 0.15
C ILE A 301 29.84 -19.08 -0.90
N PRO A 302 30.08 -17.78 -1.20
CA PRO A 302 31.06 -17.39 -2.19
C PRO A 302 32.48 -17.82 -1.79
N SER A 303 33.42 -17.76 -2.74
CA SER A 303 34.84 -17.97 -2.43
C SER A 303 35.34 -16.99 -1.36
N ALA A 304 36.37 -17.37 -0.60
CA ALA A 304 36.92 -16.52 0.46
C ALA A 304 37.38 -15.14 -0.07
N SER A 305 37.90 -15.07 -1.30
CA SER A 305 38.28 -13.81 -1.95
C SER A 305 37.07 -12.93 -2.24
N MET A 306 35.98 -13.51 -2.76
CA MET A 306 34.73 -12.79 -3.00
C MET A 306 34.12 -12.30 -1.69
N LEU A 307 34.07 -13.14 -0.66
CA LEU A 307 33.54 -12.76 0.65
C LEU A 307 34.33 -11.61 1.29
N LYS A 308 35.66 -11.63 1.17
CA LYS A 308 36.52 -10.54 1.64
C LYS A 308 36.23 -9.23 0.90
N PHE A 309 36.04 -9.31 -0.42
CA PHE A 309 35.68 -8.16 -1.24
C PHE A 309 34.30 -7.59 -0.87
N GLN A 310 33.28 -8.46 -0.74
CA GLN A 310 31.94 -8.07 -0.32
C GLN A 310 31.98 -7.38 1.04
N LYS A 311 32.62 -7.97 2.06
CA LYS A 311 32.83 -7.34 3.38
C LYS A 311 33.44 -5.95 3.29
N ALA A 312 34.51 -5.80 2.51
CA ALA A 312 35.16 -4.51 2.33
C ALA A 312 34.21 -3.48 1.71
N LYS A 313 33.42 -3.86 0.70
CA LYS A 313 32.46 -2.95 0.06
C LYS A 313 31.30 -2.60 0.98
N GLN A 314 30.78 -3.53 1.78
CA GLN A 314 29.73 -3.27 2.77
C GLN A 314 30.17 -2.25 3.79
N LYS A 315 31.37 -2.46 4.34
CA LYS A 315 32.03 -1.54 5.26
C LYS A 315 32.19 -0.16 4.64
N GLU A 316 32.71 -0.08 3.42
CA GLU A 316 32.86 1.19 2.70
C GLU A 316 31.53 1.95 2.56
N ILE A 317 30.47 1.27 2.13
CA ILE A 317 29.13 1.88 1.99
C ILE A 317 28.62 2.34 3.35
N ARG A 318 28.66 1.46 4.35
CA ARG A 318 28.16 1.74 5.69
C ARG A 318 28.89 2.94 6.31
N ASP A 319 30.21 2.95 6.30
CA ASP A 319 31.01 3.99 6.94
C ASP A 319 30.73 5.37 6.31
N LYS A 320 30.41 5.40 5.02
CA LYS A 320 29.95 6.60 4.30
C LYS A 320 28.53 7.04 4.69
N ILE A 321 27.63 6.11 5.00
CA ILE A 321 26.22 6.37 5.30
C ILE A 321 25.98 6.66 6.80
N ILE A 322 26.78 6.09 7.70
CA ILE A 322 26.66 6.29 9.16
C ILE A 322 26.50 7.77 9.58
N PRO A 323 27.25 8.73 9.03
CA PRO A 323 27.09 10.14 9.40
C PRO A 323 25.68 10.70 9.16
N LEU A 324 24.92 10.12 8.22
CA LEU A 324 23.54 10.54 7.92
C LEU A 324 22.52 10.04 8.95
N LEU A 325 22.88 9.11 9.84
CA LEU A 325 21.99 8.61 10.90
C LEU A 325 21.63 9.68 11.93
N SER A 326 22.44 10.73 12.05
CA SER A 326 22.17 11.87 12.93
C SER A 326 21.45 13.03 12.22
N ASN A 327 21.13 12.89 10.93
CA ASN A 327 20.47 13.94 10.15
C ASN A 327 18.97 13.66 10.04
N GLU A 328 18.13 14.53 10.60
CA GLU A 328 16.67 14.36 10.61
C GLU A 328 16.04 14.13 9.22
N ASN A 329 16.62 14.71 8.16
CA ASN A 329 16.10 14.54 6.80
C ASN A 329 16.45 13.18 6.18
N PHE A 330 17.49 12.51 6.67
CA PHE A 330 18.06 11.32 6.03
C PHE A 330 18.14 10.10 6.94
N LYS A 331 18.00 10.24 8.26
CA LYS A 331 18.29 9.19 9.24
C LYS A 331 17.54 7.88 8.99
N LEU A 332 16.25 7.98 8.63
CA LEU A 332 15.44 6.82 8.28
C LEU A 332 15.96 6.11 7.03
N PHE A 333 16.18 6.84 5.93
CA PHE A 333 16.69 6.28 4.67
C PHE A 333 18.10 5.71 4.81
N ALA A 334 18.98 6.41 5.54
CA ALA A 334 20.33 5.97 5.83
C ALA A 334 20.33 4.66 6.63
N PHE A 335 19.43 4.54 7.61
CA PHE A 335 19.33 3.34 8.42
C PHE A 335 18.77 2.15 7.66
N GLU A 336 17.84 2.37 6.73
CA GLU A 336 17.37 1.31 5.83
C GLU A 336 18.51 0.66 5.03
N ILE A 337 19.53 1.45 4.65
CA ILE A 337 20.74 0.92 4.00
C ILE A 337 21.57 0.10 5.00
N VAL A 338 21.81 0.61 6.22
CA VAL A 338 22.53 -0.15 7.27
C VAL A 338 21.83 -1.47 7.54
N ARG A 339 20.51 -1.47 7.64
CA ARG A 339 19.68 -2.67 7.81
C ARG A 339 19.80 -3.62 6.62
N ALA A 340 19.72 -3.13 5.40
CA ALA A 340 19.86 -3.93 4.19
C ALA A 340 21.25 -4.57 4.06
N LEU A 341 22.29 -3.91 4.58
CA LEU A 341 23.63 -4.47 4.64
C LEU A 341 23.72 -5.56 5.74
N SER A 342 23.17 -5.36 6.94
CA SER A 342 23.37 -6.35 8.01
C SER A 342 22.43 -7.57 7.99
N ASN A 343 21.41 -7.61 7.12
CA ASN A 343 20.40 -8.68 7.12
C ASN A 343 20.66 -9.74 6.03
N PRO A 344 21.00 -10.99 6.38
CA PRO A 344 21.08 -12.08 5.43
C PRO A 344 19.65 -12.48 5.05
N MET A 345 19.42 -12.75 3.77
CA MET A 345 18.07 -13.02 3.25
C MET A 345 17.42 -14.29 3.85
N ASP A 346 18.17 -15.16 4.53
CA ASP A 346 17.69 -16.40 5.14
C ASP A 346 17.45 -16.32 6.66
N GLY A 347 17.74 -15.17 7.28
CA GLY A 347 17.52 -14.95 8.71
C GLY A 347 18.44 -15.76 9.65
N ILE A 348 19.48 -16.41 9.13
CA ILE A 348 20.44 -17.19 9.92
C ILE A 348 21.52 -16.24 10.46
N LEU A 349 21.73 -16.21 11.78
CA LEU A 349 22.65 -15.27 12.42
C LEU A 349 24.10 -15.49 11.98
N GLU A 350 24.48 -16.73 11.73
CA GLU A 350 25.78 -17.15 11.27
C GLU A 350 26.08 -16.70 9.83
N HIS A 351 25.04 -16.39 9.05
CA HIS A 351 25.16 -15.90 7.69
C HIS A 351 25.27 -14.37 7.62
N ARG A 352 25.21 -13.69 8.79
CA ARG A 352 25.44 -12.24 8.86
C ARG A 352 26.92 -11.95 8.65
N ILE A 353 27.21 -11.21 7.59
CA ILE A 353 28.57 -10.96 7.15
C ILE A 353 29.24 -9.82 7.93
N ASP A 354 28.47 -8.89 8.50
CA ASP A 354 28.99 -7.70 9.20
C ASP A 354 28.02 -7.14 10.28
N LEU A 355 28.44 -7.21 11.55
CA LEU A 355 27.72 -6.69 12.72
C LEU A 355 28.42 -5.49 13.39
N GLU A 356 29.46 -4.91 12.78
CA GLU A 356 30.26 -3.84 13.41
C GLU A 356 29.43 -2.59 13.74
N ALA A 357 28.29 -2.38 13.09
CA ALA A 357 27.40 -1.25 13.34
C ALA A 357 26.59 -1.37 14.64
N LEU A 358 26.39 -2.58 15.18
CA LEU A 358 25.43 -2.83 16.27
C LEU A 358 25.67 -1.97 17.52
N PRO A 359 26.91 -1.77 18.03
CA PRO A 359 27.15 -0.92 19.20
C PRO A 359 26.71 0.53 18.97
N LEU A 360 26.99 1.08 17.78
CA LEU A 360 26.56 2.43 17.41
C LEU A 360 25.03 2.52 17.35
N ILE A 361 24.36 1.54 16.72
CA ILE A 361 22.90 1.51 16.60
C ILE A 361 22.23 1.41 17.99
N LYS A 362 22.79 0.60 18.91
CA LYS A 362 22.33 0.56 20.32
C LYS A 362 22.42 1.93 20.98
N ASN A 363 23.54 2.65 20.78
CA ASN A 363 23.70 3.99 21.32
C ASN A 363 22.70 4.99 20.72
N ILE A 364 22.46 4.96 19.40
CA ILE A 364 21.47 5.83 18.76
C ILE A 364 20.08 5.54 19.33
N TYR A 365 19.67 4.28 19.43
CA TYR A 365 18.37 3.89 19.99
C TYR A 365 18.13 4.44 21.40
N LEU A 366 19.15 4.41 22.27
CA LEU A 366 19.03 4.93 23.64
C LEU A 366 18.78 6.44 23.70
N ASN A 367 19.24 7.19 22.69
CA ASN A 367 19.14 8.65 22.63
C ASN A 367 17.99 9.14 21.73
N GLU A 368 17.39 8.27 20.92
CA GLU A 368 16.31 8.62 19.99
C GLU A 368 14.96 8.68 20.71
N ALA A 369 14.10 9.66 20.38
CA ALA A 369 12.75 9.72 20.93
C ALA A 369 11.85 8.63 20.31
N PRO A 370 10.75 8.21 20.97
CA PRO A 370 9.78 7.30 20.37
C PRO A 370 9.32 7.79 18.99
N SER A 371 9.54 6.95 17.99
CA SER A 371 9.26 7.24 16.58
C SER A 371 9.37 5.96 15.76
N GLU A 372 8.87 5.98 14.52
CA GLU A 372 9.08 4.89 13.55
C GLU A 372 10.58 4.58 13.36
N TYR A 373 11.43 5.61 13.40
CA TYR A 373 12.87 5.44 13.32
C TYR A 373 13.42 4.64 14.51
N ARG A 374 13.01 4.97 15.74
CA ARG A 374 13.39 4.22 16.95
C ARG A 374 12.91 2.77 16.90
N SER A 375 11.69 2.54 16.42
CA SER A 375 11.15 1.18 16.24
C SER A 375 11.95 0.37 15.23
N ASN A 376 12.39 1.00 14.14
CA ASN A 376 13.29 0.36 13.16
C ASN A 376 14.67 0.04 13.76
N LEU A 377 15.24 0.93 14.59
CA LEU A 377 16.47 0.65 15.34
C LEU A 377 16.30 -0.56 16.27
N ALA A 378 15.21 -0.60 17.04
CA ALA A 378 14.91 -1.72 17.94
C ALA A 378 14.74 -3.04 17.19
N TYR A 379 14.01 -3.03 16.07
CA TYR A 379 13.87 -4.17 15.17
C TYR A 379 15.23 -4.70 14.72
N PHE A 380 16.14 -3.82 14.30
CA PHE A 380 17.50 -4.23 13.95
C PHE A 380 18.26 -4.82 15.13
N ILE A 381 18.19 -4.19 16.30
CA ILE A 381 18.94 -4.64 17.49
C ILE A 381 18.46 -6.03 17.92
N VAL A 382 17.15 -6.28 17.97
CA VAL A 382 16.61 -7.59 18.39
C VAL A 382 16.97 -8.70 17.39
N HIS A 383 17.08 -8.39 16.10
CA HIS A 383 17.52 -9.34 15.07
C HIS A 383 19.03 -9.65 15.14
N ASN A 384 19.83 -8.68 15.58
CA ASN A 384 21.28 -8.74 15.55
C ASN A 384 21.92 -8.97 16.93
N SER A 385 21.13 -9.17 17.99
CA SER A 385 21.61 -9.45 19.35
C SER A 385 21.26 -10.86 19.79
N THR A 386 21.97 -11.41 20.77
CA THR A 386 21.56 -12.62 21.47
C THR A 386 20.31 -12.38 22.33
N ARG A 387 19.68 -13.45 22.85
CA ARG A 387 18.55 -13.31 23.76
C ARG A 387 18.98 -12.60 25.05
N GLU A 388 20.14 -12.97 25.55
CA GLU A 388 20.76 -12.43 26.76
C GLU A 388 21.12 -10.97 26.58
N GLU A 389 21.71 -10.61 25.43
CA GLU A 389 22.02 -9.21 25.09
C GLU A 389 20.77 -8.36 24.95
N TRP A 390 19.71 -8.87 24.31
CA TRP A 390 18.45 -8.15 24.18
C TRP A 390 17.77 -7.93 25.54
N LYS A 391 17.72 -8.98 26.37
CA LYS A 391 17.21 -8.90 27.73
C LYS A 391 17.98 -7.88 28.57
N ALA A 392 19.31 -7.90 28.52
CA ALA A 392 20.14 -6.94 29.22
C ALA A 392 19.94 -5.50 28.71
N PHE A 393 19.58 -5.34 27.43
CA PHE A 393 19.45 -4.04 26.78
C PHE A 393 18.09 -3.36 27.03
N VAL A 394 16.97 -4.08 26.87
CA VAL A 394 15.62 -3.51 27.00
C VAL A 394 14.76 -4.14 28.10
N GLY A 395 15.24 -5.18 28.79
CA GLY A 395 14.51 -5.84 29.86
C GLY A 395 13.45 -6.86 29.41
N ASN A 396 13.41 -7.23 28.13
CA ASN A 396 12.49 -8.24 27.59
C ASN A 396 13.14 -9.63 27.60
N ASP A 397 12.47 -10.63 28.17
CA ASP A 397 13.05 -11.95 28.44
C ASP A 397 13.32 -12.79 27.19
N LEU A 398 12.55 -12.55 26.13
CA LEU A 398 12.60 -13.25 24.85
C LEU A 398 12.97 -12.23 23.76
N ARG A 399 13.38 -12.69 22.57
CA ARG A 399 13.60 -11.83 21.38
C ARG A 399 12.27 -11.34 20.80
N ILE A 400 11.49 -10.70 21.65
CA ILE A 400 10.19 -10.12 21.36
C ILE A 400 10.38 -8.61 21.28
N PHE A 401 9.91 -8.05 20.18
CA PHE A 401 9.79 -6.62 19.98
C PHE A 401 8.35 -6.29 19.63
N MET A 402 7.74 -5.46 20.46
CA MET A 402 6.36 -4.97 20.34
C MET A 402 6.41 -3.46 20.17
N ASP A 403 5.78 -2.97 19.12
CA ASP A 403 5.68 -1.55 18.82
C ASP A 403 4.25 -1.03 19.02
N LEU A 404 4.13 0.24 19.36
CA LEU A 404 2.85 0.95 19.39
C LEU A 404 2.73 1.84 18.16
N TYR A 405 1.73 1.56 17.34
CA TYR A 405 1.44 2.26 16.10
C TYR A 405 0.29 3.27 16.31
N GLN A 406 0.38 4.46 15.68
CA GLN A 406 -0.69 5.47 15.64
C GLN A 406 -1.33 5.80 17.01
N VAL A 407 -0.49 6.19 17.97
CA VAL A 407 -0.98 6.67 19.27
C VAL A 407 -1.71 8.00 19.05
N TYR A 408 -3.02 7.99 19.22
CA TYR A 408 -3.90 9.09 18.85
C TYR A 408 -4.98 9.34 19.92
N VAL A 409 -5.25 10.60 20.20
CA VAL A 409 -6.30 11.03 21.13
C VAL A 409 -7.48 11.58 20.33
N ASP A 410 -8.64 10.93 20.46
CA ASP A 410 -9.91 11.51 20.04
C ASP A 410 -10.47 12.35 21.19
N THR A 411 -10.41 13.67 21.04
CA THR A 411 -10.89 14.62 22.04
C THR A 411 -12.42 14.69 22.13
N THR A 412 -13.13 14.27 21.08
CA THR A 412 -14.60 14.27 21.05
C THR A 412 -15.15 13.07 21.81
N LEU A 413 -14.59 11.89 21.52
CA LEU A 413 -14.96 10.64 22.20
C LEU A 413 -14.24 10.45 23.53
N LYS A 414 -13.23 11.29 23.82
CA LYS A 414 -12.34 11.15 24.99
C LYS A 414 -11.72 9.76 25.07
N THR A 415 -11.21 9.28 23.93
CA THR A 415 -10.59 7.97 23.82
C THR A 415 -9.17 8.07 23.30
N LEU A 416 -8.25 7.36 23.94
CA LEU A 416 -6.92 7.09 23.40
C LEU A 416 -7.02 5.83 22.52
N SER A 417 -6.56 5.91 21.28
CA SER A 417 -6.46 4.77 20.37
C SER A 417 -5.00 4.52 19.99
N PHE A 418 -4.60 3.26 19.90
CA PHE A 418 -3.30 2.86 19.38
C PHE A 418 -3.33 1.42 18.89
N GLY A 419 -2.51 1.11 17.89
CA GLY A 419 -2.27 -0.25 17.43
C GLY A 419 -1.12 -0.89 18.19
N ILE A 420 -1.24 -2.16 18.57
CA ILE A 420 -0.09 -2.98 18.95
C ILE A 420 0.35 -3.75 17.71
N TYR A 421 1.63 -3.63 17.38
CA TYR A 421 2.22 -4.31 16.25
C TYR A 421 3.30 -5.29 16.73
N TYR A 422 3.03 -6.58 16.54
CA TYR A 422 3.99 -7.64 16.80
C TYR A 422 4.93 -7.78 15.62
N ASN A 423 6.02 -7.03 15.65
CA ASN A 423 6.94 -6.93 14.51
C ASN A 423 8.03 -8.02 14.55
N TYR A 424 8.38 -8.53 15.73
CA TYR A 424 9.33 -9.63 15.85
C TYR A 424 9.17 -10.48 17.12
N GLY A 425 9.40 -11.77 16.91
CA GLY A 425 9.34 -12.85 17.89
C GLY A 425 8.70 -14.08 17.22
N ARG A 426 9.15 -15.28 17.57
CA ARG A 426 8.49 -16.54 17.16
C ARG A 426 7.76 -17.19 18.34
N GLU A 427 7.51 -16.39 19.37
CA GLU A 427 7.06 -16.85 20.67
C GLU A 427 5.55 -16.75 20.73
N THR A 428 4.91 -17.78 21.28
CA THR A 428 3.46 -17.77 21.47
C THR A 428 3.08 -16.75 22.54
N ILE A 429 2.07 -15.94 22.28
CA ILE A 429 1.49 -14.99 23.25
C ILE A 429 0.06 -15.43 23.54
N LYS A 430 -0.15 -16.08 24.68
CA LYS A 430 -1.47 -16.58 25.10
C LYS A 430 -2.17 -15.65 26.08
N ASP A 431 -1.40 -14.94 26.88
CA ASP A 431 -1.93 -14.08 27.92
C ASP A 431 -2.41 -12.77 27.29
N ALA A 432 -3.55 -12.28 27.77
CA ALA A 432 -4.03 -10.95 27.43
C ALA A 432 -3.00 -9.90 27.89
N PRO A 433 -2.63 -8.93 27.05
CA PRO A 433 -1.66 -7.92 27.42
C PRO A 433 -2.27 -6.90 28.38
N MET A 434 -1.41 -6.27 29.17
CA MET A 434 -1.74 -5.20 30.10
C MET A 434 -1.38 -3.85 29.48
N ILE A 435 -2.36 -2.97 29.34
CA ILE A 435 -2.17 -1.57 28.97
C ILE A 435 -1.80 -0.80 30.23
N ILE A 436 -0.73 0.00 30.16
CA ILE A 436 -0.28 0.84 31.27
C ILE A 436 -0.12 2.27 30.77
N ILE A 437 -0.68 3.23 31.50
CA ILE A 437 -0.51 4.66 31.21
C ILE A 437 0.07 5.36 32.43
N GLU A 438 1.15 6.11 32.20
CA GLU A 438 1.87 6.87 33.22
C GLU A 438 1.90 8.36 32.86
N ASN A 439 1.77 9.22 33.86
CA ASN A 439 2.03 10.65 33.71
C ASN A 439 3.54 10.89 33.59
N ILE A 440 3.99 11.60 32.55
CA ILE A 440 5.41 11.82 32.27
C ILE A 440 6.06 12.73 33.33
N GLY A 441 5.32 13.69 33.89
CA GLY A 441 5.88 14.68 34.81
C GLY A 441 6.23 14.11 36.19
N ASN A 442 5.50 13.10 36.67
CA ASN A 442 5.72 12.51 38.00
C ASN A 442 5.93 10.98 37.98
N GLY A 443 5.86 10.34 36.81
CA GLY A 443 6.00 8.89 36.65
C GLY A 443 4.88 8.06 37.26
N LYS A 444 3.80 8.68 37.76
CA LYS A 444 2.69 7.96 38.41
C LYS A 444 1.87 7.22 37.37
N GLN A 445 1.67 5.92 37.58
CA GLN A 445 0.68 5.14 36.85
C GLN A 445 -0.72 5.67 37.14
N ILE A 446 -1.42 6.08 36.09
CA ILE A 446 -2.78 6.62 36.16
C ILE A 446 -3.84 5.63 35.68
N HIS A 447 -3.44 4.67 34.84
CA HIS A 447 -4.33 3.65 34.29
C HIS A 447 -3.61 2.34 34.11
N GLN A 448 -4.35 1.25 34.35
CA GLN A 448 -3.92 -0.10 34.06
C GLN A 448 -5.14 -0.95 33.72
N GLU A 449 -5.08 -1.64 32.58
CA GLU A 449 -6.21 -2.40 32.06
C GLU A 449 -5.72 -3.66 31.34
N LEU A 450 -6.35 -4.79 31.65
CA LEU A 450 -6.12 -6.04 30.93
C LEU A 450 -6.97 -6.04 29.66
N ALA A 451 -6.34 -6.13 28.49
CA ALA A 451 -7.04 -6.19 27.21
C ALA A 451 -7.57 -7.61 26.95
N SER A 452 -8.59 -8.05 27.71
CA SER A 452 -9.08 -9.44 27.74
C SER A 452 -9.60 -9.95 26.40
N ASP A 453 -10.13 -9.05 25.57
CA ASP A 453 -10.67 -9.39 24.25
C ASP A 453 -9.59 -9.43 23.16
N MET A 454 -8.36 -9.02 23.51
CA MET A 454 -7.25 -8.98 22.60
C MET A 454 -6.63 -10.37 22.46
N ARG A 455 -6.40 -10.77 21.21
CA ARG A 455 -5.68 -12.00 20.89
C ARG A 455 -4.54 -11.65 19.95
N LEU A 456 -3.37 -11.34 20.50
CA LEU A 456 -2.18 -11.12 19.68
C LEU A 456 -1.97 -12.33 18.74
N PRO A 457 -1.64 -12.11 17.47
CA PRO A 457 -1.77 -13.13 16.44
C PRO A 457 -0.97 -14.39 16.78
N TYR A 458 -1.71 -15.50 16.89
CA TYR A 458 -1.18 -16.85 17.01
C TYR A 458 -0.64 -17.25 15.63
N GLU A 459 0.69 -17.21 15.47
CA GLU A 459 1.46 -17.96 14.47
C GLU A 459 1.50 -17.51 13.00
N SER A 460 0.75 -16.50 12.51
CA SER A 460 0.82 -16.23 11.04
C SER A 460 0.39 -14.86 10.50
N TRP A 461 -0.01 -13.90 11.33
CA TRP A 461 -0.52 -12.63 10.83
C TRP A 461 0.32 -11.45 11.34
N ASN A 462 1.08 -10.82 10.44
CA ASN A 462 1.70 -9.50 10.64
C ASN A 462 0.59 -8.41 10.69
N GLY A 463 -0.27 -8.49 11.70
CA GLY A 463 -1.41 -7.60 11.88
C GLY A 463 -1.20 -6.60 13.01
N VAL A 464 -1.66 -5.36 12.80
CA VAL A 464 -1.82 -4.38 13.87
C VAL A 464 -3.17 -4.61 14.54
N GLN A 465 -3.19 -4.73 15.87
CA GLN A 465 -4.43 -4.79 16.64
C GLN A 465 -4.67 -3.46 17.36
N TYR A 466 -5.77 -2.80 17.03
CA TYR A 466 -6.12 -1.50 17.61
C TYR A 466 -6.83 -1.68 18.94
N LEU A 467 -6.34 -0.97 19.94
CA LEU A 467 -6.92 -0.84 21.27
C LEU A 467 -7.47 0.57 21.45
N LYS A 468 -8.47 0.66 22.32
CA LYS A 468 -9.05 1.92 22.76
C LYS A 468 -9.10 1.94 24.28
N VAL A 469 -8.75 3.07 24.85
CA VAL A 469 -8.81 3.33 26.29
C VAL A 469 -9.66 4.57 26.51
N ASP A 470 -10.65 4.48 27.39
CA ASP A 470 -11.40 5.65 27.85
C ASP A 470 -10.47 6.50 28.73
N ILE A 471 -10.29 7.76 28.33
CA ILE A 471 -9.42 8.73 29.02
C ILE A 471 -10.23 9.92 29.55
N SER A 472 -11.56 9.78 29.65
CA SER A 472 -12.47 10.84 30.07
C SER A 472 -12.22 11.36 31.49
N SER A 473 -11.66 10.53 32.36
CA SER A 473 -11.31 10.87 33.74
C SER A 473 -9.85 11.33 33.91
N PHE A 474 -9.06 11.39 32.84
CA PHE A 474 -7.64 11.73 32.96
C PHE A 474 -7.49 13.25 33.08
N PRO A 475 -6.63 13.74 34.00
CA PRO A 475 -6.35 15.17 34.08
C PRO A 475 -5.58 15.67 32.84
N SER A 476 -5.57 16.97 32.59
CA SER A 476 -4.68 17.55 31.58
C SER A 476 -3.21 17.26 31.92
N GLY A 477 -2.40 16.97 30.91
CA GLY A 477 -1.01 16.60 31.12
C GLY A 477 -0.37 15.85 29.95
N ASN A 478 0.88 15.45 30.15
CA ASN A 478 1.63 14.63 29.21
C ASN A 478 1.73 13.21 29.74
N TYR A 479 1.42 12.24 28.89
CA TYR A 479 1.31 10.84 29.26
C TYR A 479 2.15 9.97 28.33
N LYS A 480 2.61 8.85 28.85
CA LYS A 480 3.13 7.75 28.04
C LYS A 480 2.26 6.52 28.24
N VAL A 481 2.02 5.80 27.14
CA VAL A 481 1.32 4.52 27.12
C VAL A 481 2.31 3.45 26.70
N TYR A 482 2.27 2.30 27.36
CA TYR A 482 2.99 1.12 26.92
C TYR A 482 2.20 -0.13 27.31
N VAL A 483 2.57 -1.25 26.72
CA VAL A 483 1.87 -2.51 26.88
C VAL A 483 2.86 -3.54 27.39
N THR A 484 2.44 -4.36 28.34
CA THR A 484 3.24 -5.46 28.86
C THR A 484 2.49 -6.77 28.74
N GLY A 485 3.21 -7.88 28.81
CA GLY A 485 2.60 -9.19 28.80
C GLY A 485 3.59 -10.30 29.07
N LYS A 486 3.12 -11.51 28.85
CA LYS A 486 3.91 -12.74 28.92
C LYS A 486 3.86 -13.47 27.59
N ALA A 487 4.92 -14.19 27.28
CA ALA A 487 5.09 -14.97 26.07
C ALA A 487 5.85 -16.27 26.36
N GLY A 488 5.83 -17.18 25.40
CA GLY A 488 6.33 -18.54 25.55
C GLY A 488 5.20 -19.54 25.74
N VAL A 489 5.52 -20.82 25.60
CA VAL A 489 4.53 -21.92 25.64
C VAL A 489 3.79 -21.95 26.98
N ASN A 490 4.49 -21.57 28.06
CA ASN A 490 4.04 -21.55 29.44
C ASN A 490 3.94 -20.11 30.02
N SER A 491 3.90 -19.08 29.17
CA SER A 491 3.84 -17.67 29.59
C SER A 491 4.97 -17.27 30.54
N GLU A 492 6.17 -17.78 30.30
CA GLU A 492 7.35 -17.63 31.15
C GLU A 492 8.18 -16.36 30.86
N GLY A 493 8.08 -15.79 29.66
CA GLY A 493 8.88 -14.64 29.23
C GLY A 493 8.11 -13.33 29.33
N TYR A 494 8.60 -12.40 30.15
CA TYR A 494 8.07 -11.04 30.20
C TYR A 494 8.45 -10.25 28.94
N TRP A 495 7.53 -9.44 28.46
CA TRP A 495 7.79 -8.43 27.45
C TRP A 495 7.10 -7.11 27.77
N LYS A 496 7.72 -6.03 27.31
CA LYS A 496 7.22 -4.66 27.33
C LYS A 496 7.40 -4.04 25.94
N SER A 497 6.35 -3.39 25.45
CA SER A 497 6.39 -2.65 24.19
C SER A 497 7.23 -1.38 24.32
N GLU A 498 7.60 -0.80 23.18
CA GLU A 498 7.94 0.63 23.14
C GLU A 498 6.77 1.47 23.67
N TYR A 499 7.09 2.65 24.19
CA TYR A 499 6.07 3.56 24.71
C TYR A 499 5.66 4.58 23.66
N GLY A 500 4.35 4.82 23.57
CA GLY A 500 3.77 5.97 22.90
C GLY A 500 3.70 7.16 23.84
N THR A 501 3.64 8.38 23.31
CA THR A 501 3.38 9.59 24.10
C THR A 501 2.14 10.30 23.56
N PHE A 502 1.39 10.95 24.46
CA PHE A 502 0.24 11.77 24.08
C PHE A 502 0.02 12.90 25.10
N GLN A 503 -0.65 13.96 24.66
CA GLN A 503 -0.96 15.12 25.49
C GLN A 503 -2.48 15.31 25.59
N LEU A 504 -2.96 15.55 26.81
CA LEU A 504 -4.32 15.99 27.07
C LEU A 504 -4.29 17.47 27.48
N LYS A 505 -5.11 18.28 26.80
CA LYS A 505 -5.24 19.71 27.06
C LYS A 505 -6.43 19.97 27.97
#